data_AF-A0A6A0GS16-F1
#
_entry.id   AF-A0A6A0GS16-F1
#
_cell.length_a   1.000
_cell.length_b   1.000
_cell.length_c   1.000
_cell.angle_alpha   90.00
_cell.angle_beta   90.00
_cell.angle_gamma   90.00
#
_symmetry.space_group_name_H-M   'P 1'
#
loop_
_entity.id
_entity.type
_entity.pdbx_description
1 polymer ?
#
loop_
_entity_poly.entity_id
_entity_poly.type
_entity_poly.pdbx_seq_one_letter_code
_entity_poly.pdbx_strand_id
1 'polypeptide(L)' 'MTLIPDAEKMVVGARVVRGIDWKWRDQDGFPPGEGTITGELHNGWIDVTWDHGASNSYRMGSEGGKYDLKLAPGYETKLA' A
#
# COMPACT_ATOMS: atom_id res chain seq x y z
N MET A 1 19.77 6.77 -3.59
CA MET A 1 18.91 5.69 -4.10
C MET A 1 18.47 4.87 -2.90
N THR A 2 17.50 5.37 -2.13
CA THR A 2 17.06 4.66 -0.92
C THR A 2 16.18 3.52 -1.39
N LEU A 3 16.69 2.29 -1.30
CA LEU A 3 15.87 1.09 -1.39
C LEU A 3 14.77 1.24 -0.34
N ILE A 4 13.51 1.28 -0.75
CA ILE A 4 12.42 1.18 0.22
C ILE A 4 12.47 -0.27 0.73
N PRO A 5 12.83 -0.50 2.01
CA PRO A 5 12.97 -1.85 2.57
C PRO A 5 11.69 -2.69 2.48
N ASP A 6 10.56 -2.03 2.19
CA ASP A 6 9.24 -2.61 2.18
C ASP A 6 8.70 -2.90 0.77
N ALA A 7 9.34 -2.42 -0.31
CA ALA A 7 8.85 -2.70 -1.66
C ALA A 7 8.85 -4.20 -1.99
N GLU A 8 9.85 -4.94 -1.51
CA GLU A 8 9.91 -6.41 -1.63
C GLU A 8 8.81 -7.13 -0.83
N LYS A 9 8.25 -6.47 0.20
CA LYS A 9 7.19 -7.01 1.06
C LYS A 9 5.79 -6.64 0.57
N MET A 10 5.69 -5.81 -0.46
CA MET A 10 4.44 -5.36 -1.07
C MET A 10 3.98 -6.39 -2.09
N VAL A 11 3.56 -7.55 -1.58
CA VAL A 11 3.11 -8.71 -2.34
C VAL A 11 1.65 -9.02 -2.07
N VAL A 12 1.01 -9.80 -2.95
CA VAL A 12 -0.38 -10.24 -2.78
C VAL A 12 -0.60 -10.86 -1.40
N GLY A 13 -1.64 -10.41 -0.71
CA GLY A 13 -1.99 -10.82 0.66
C GLY A 13 -1.34 -9.97 1.75
N ALA A 14 -0.37 -9.11 1.44
CA ALA A 14 0.19 -8.18 2.42
C ALA A 14 -0.85 -7.14 2.86
N ARG A 15 -0.80 -6.80 4.15
CA ARG A 15 -1.70 -5.81 4.77
C ARG A 15 -1.06 -4.44 4.72
N VAL A 16 -1.83 -3.45 4.33
CA VAL A 16 -1.33 -2.09 4.08
C VAL A 16 -2.24 -1.03 4.68
N VAL A 17 -1.67 0.13 4.92
CA VAL A 17 -2.36 1.37 5.27
C VAL A 17 -1.83 2.51 4.41
N ARG A 18 -2.50 3.67 4.41
CA ARG A 18 -1.98 4.88 3.75
C ARG A 18 -0.54 5.21 4.22
N GLY A 19 0.30 5.52 3.25
CA GLY A 19 1.70 5.90 3.38
C GLY A 19 1.92 7.41 3.36
N ILE A 20 3.19 7.81 3.24
CA ILE A 20 3.60 9.22 3.39
C ILE A 20 3.19 10.09 2.20
N ASP A 21 3.15 9.54 0.98
CA ASP A 21 2.80 10.30 -0.23
C ASP A 21 1.30 10.28 -0.56
N TRP A 22 0.48 9.68 0.30
CA TRP A 22 -0.97 9.50 0.08
C TRP A 22 -1.67 10.81 -0.25
N LYS A 23 -2.34 10.85 -1.41
CA LYS A 23 -3.13 12.01 -1.90
C LYS A 23 -4.59 11.66 -2.22
N TRP A 24 -5.04 10.46 -1.87
CA TRP A 24 -6.28 9.86 -2.37
C TRP A 24 -7.49 10.05 -1.45
N ARG A 25 -7.50 11.15 -0.70
CA ARG A 25 -8.58 11.48 0.27
C ARG A 25 -8.83 10.32 1.23
N ASP A 26 -10.07 9.89 1.39
CA ASP A 26 -10.50 8.85 2.33
C ASP A 26 -10.88 7.55 1.61
N GLN A 27 -10.20 7.23 0.49
CA GLN A 27 -10.44 5.98 -0.24
C GLN A 27 -10.09 4.72 0.55
N ASP A 28 -9.32 4.84 1.63
CA ASP A 28 -9.02 3.80 2.61
C ASP A 28 -10.00 3.80 3.81
N GLY A 29 -10.99 4.70 3.82
CA GLY A 29 -12.08 4.74 4.80
C GLY A 29 -12.08 5.96 5.72
N PHE A 30 -13.17 6.09 6.49
CA PHE A 30 -13.32 7.08 7.56
C PHE A 30 -13.90 6.43 8.83
N PRO A 31 -13.10 6.23 9.91
CA PRO A 31 -11.67 6.54 10.00
C PRO A 31 -10.82 5.72 9.01
N PRO A 32 -9.57 6.14 8.72
CA PRO A 32 -8.67 5.42 7.83
C PRO A 32 -8.51 3.96 8.26
N GLY A 33 -8.64 3.04 7.31
CA GLY A 33 -8.60 1.59 7.56
C GLY A 33 -7.42 0.90 6.90
N GLU A 34 -7.35 -0.41 7.11
CA GLU A 34 -6.41 -1.29 6.42
C GLU A 34 -6.97 -1.80 5.10
N GLY A 35 -6.07 -2.23 4.22
CA GLY A 35 -6.38 -2.96 3.01
C GLY A 35 -5.43 -4.13 2.79
N THR A 36 -5.74 -4.91 1.76
CA THR A 36 -4.97 -6.07 1.32
C THR A 36 -4.49 -5.83 -0.11
N ILE A 37 -3.21 -6.08 -0.37
CA ILE A 37 -2.69 -6.11 -1.73
C ILE A 37 -3.31 -7.29 -2.49
N THR A 38 -3.89 -7.01 -3.65
CA THR A 38 -4.60 -8.00 -4.48
C THR A 38 -3.96 -8.23 -5.84
N GLY A 39 -3.02 -7.37 -6.26
CA GLY A 39 -2.26 -7.49 -7.50
C GLY A 39 -0.76 -7.36 -7.29
N GLU A 40 0.02 -7.91 -8.21
CA GLU A 40 1.48 -7.73 -8.22
C GLU A 40 1.87 -6.30 -8.61
N LEU A 41 3.03 -5.82 -8.16
CA LEU A 41 3.55 -4.52 -8.54
C LEU A 41 3.72 -4.43 -10.07
N HIS A 42 3.10 -3.44 -10.70
CA HIS A 42 3.13 -3.25 -12.14
C HIS A 42 3.32 -1.77 -12.50
N ASN A 43 4.36 -1.44 -13.26
CA ASN A 43 4.67 -0.06 -13.68
C ASN A 43 4.68 0.97 -12.52
N GLY A 44 5.13 0.55 -11.33
CA GLY A 44 5.16 1.38 -10.13
C GLY A 44 3.80 1.63 -9.47
N TRP A 45 2.78 0.83 -9.82
CA TRP A 45 1.45 0.83 -9.22
C TRP A 45 1.15 -0.54 -8.63
N ILE A 46 0.31 -0.59 -7.59
CA ILE A 46 -0.11 -1.84 -6.96
C ILE A 46 -1.58 -1.78 -6.58
N ASP A 47 -2.29 -2.89 -6.78
CA ASP A 47 -3.72 -3.01 -6.50
C ASP A 47 -3.98 -3.37 -5.04
N VAL A 48 -4.95 -2.66 -4.43
CA VAL A 48 -5.39 -2.89 -3.06
C VAL A 48 -6.91 -2.96 -3.01
N THR A 49 -7.41 -3.92 -2.24
CA THR A 49 -8.79 -3.93 -1.75
C THR A 49 -8.80 -3.56 -0.27
N TRP A 50 -9.45 -2.46 0.07
CA TRP A 50 -9.65 -1.99 1.44
C TRP A 50 -10.69 -2.83 2.17
N ASP A 51 -10.58 -2.92 3.50
CA ASP A 51 -11.49 -3.76 4.30
C ASP A 51 -12.95 -3.33 4.23
N HIS A 52 -13.21 -2.05 3.94
CA HIS A 52 -14.57 -1.53 3.72
C HIS A 52 -15.10 -1.80 2.30
N GLY A 53 -14.34 -2.51 1.46
CA GLY A 53 -14.75 -3.03 0.16
C GLY A 53 -14.32 -2.23 -1.07
N ALA A 54 -13.83 -0.99 -0.91
CA ALA A 54 -13.31 -0.23 -2.06
C ALA A 54 -12.02 -0.86 -2.59
N SER A 55 -11.79 -0.77 -3.90
CA SER A 55 -10.55 -1.25 -4.53
C SER A 55 -10.01 -0.19 -5.50
N ASN A 56 -8.69 -0.04 -5.53
CA ASN A 56 -8.00 0.85 -6.47
C ASN A 56 -6.50 0.50 -6.56
N SER A 57 -5.80 1.15 -7.48
CA SER A 57 -4.34 1.06 -7.62
C SER A 57 -3.64 2.28 -7.02
N TYR A 58 -2.52 2.07 -6.35
CA TYR A 58 -1.77 3.10 -5.63
C TYR A 58 -0.29 3.12 -6.00
N ARG A 59 0.36 4.28 -5.90
CA ARG A 59 1.75 4.44 -6.34
C ARG A 59 2.69 3.74 -5.37
N MET A 60 3.55 2.90 -5.92
CA MET A 60 4.66 2.24 -5.26
C MET A 60 5.88 2.32 -6.18
N GLY A 61 6.39 3.55 -6.37
CA GLY A 61 7.50 3.87 -7.26
C GLY A 61 7.11 4.67 -8.51
N SER A 62 5.82 4.85 -8.78
CA SER A 62 5.33 5.69 -9.89
C SER A 62 5.41 7.20 -9.59
N GLU A 63 5.18 8.02 -10.62
CA GLU A 63 5.18 9.49 -10.56
C GLU A 63 6.42 10.11 -9.87
N GLY A 64 7.61 9.66 -10.25
CA GLY A 64 8.86 10.15 -9.66
C GLY A 64 9.19 9.52 -8.30
N GLY A 65 8.84 8.24 -8.11
CA GLY A 65 9.22 7.48 -6.93
C GLY A 65 8.34 7.77 -5.72
N LYS A 66 7.03 7.88 -5.90
CA LYS A 66 6.05 8.11 -4.83
C LYS A 66 5.51 6.81 -4.27
N TYR A 67 5.25 6.80 -2.97
CA TYR A 67 4.82 5.64 -2.20
C TYR A 67 3.61 5.98 -1.34
N ASP A 68 2.45 5.63 -1.88
CA ASP A 68 1.15 5.89 -1.28
C ASP A 68 0.79 4.90 -0.17
N LEU A 69 1.51 3.78 -0.07
CA LEU A 69 1.22 2.72 0.88
C LEU A 69 2.41 2.41 1.77
N LYS A 70 2.14 1.88 2.95
CA LYS A 70 3.11 1.22 3.82
C LYS A 70 2.49 -0.05 4.39
N LEU A 71 3.31 -0.97 4.89
CA LEU A 71 2.80 -2.15 5.59
C LEU A 71 1.96 -1.73 6.82
N ALA A 72 0.90 -2.47 7.07
CA ALA A 72 0.12 -2.30 8.29
C ALA A 72 0.99 -2.72 9.50
N PRO A 73 0.95 -2.00 10.64
CA PRO A 73 1.84 -2.26 11.78
C PRO A 73 1.80 -3.72 12.29
N GLY A 74 0.60 -4.31 12.33
CA GLY A 74 0.43 -5.71 12.75
C GLY A 74 1.05 -6.72 11.79
N TYR A 75 1.10 -6.40 10.50
CA TYR A 75 1.71 -7.24 9.48
C TYR A 75 3.22 -7.08 9.42
N GLU A 76 3.72 -5.86 9.58
CA GLU A 76 5.16 -5.58 9.71
C GLU A 76 5.77 -6.38 10.88
N THR A 77 5.09 -6.41 12.03
CA THR A 77 5.50 -7.21 13.20
C THR A 77 5.58 -8.70 12.91
N LYS A 78 4.74 -9.23 12.00
CA LYS A 78 4.75 -10.65 11.60
C LYS A 78 5.92 -11.00 10.67
N LEU A 79 6.49 -10.01 9.99
CA LEU A 79 7.62 -10.20 9.07
C LEU A 79 8.99 -9.99 9.72
N ALA A 80 9.04 -9.47 10.95
CA ALA A 80 10.24 -9.29 11.76
C ALA A 80 10.63 -10.58 12.50
#